data_AF-A0A7Y3LK81-F1
#
_entry.id   AF-A0A7Y3LK81-F1
#
_cell.length_a   1.000
_cell.length_b   1.000
_cell.length_c   1.000
_cell.angle_alpha   90.00
_cell.angle_beta   90.00
_cell.angle_gamma   90.00
#
_symmetry.space_group_name_H-M   'P 1'
#
loop_
_entity.id
_entity.type
_entity.pdbx_description
1 polymer ?
#
loop_
_entity_poly.entity_id
_entity_poly.type
_entity_poly.pdbx_seq_one_letter_code
_entity_poly.pdbx_strand_id
1 'polypeptide(L)'
;MSSLDPSSIDTLESCNSTWMFDRQNMQFRRLLKGLDLDTMSASTNWRPYFGLEVDDESGAFVIKLNEPGTRLLRAWRHQDPCPQCGTSKTTEISLSDLKEAMDS
;
A
#
# COMPACT_ATOMS: atom_id res chain seq x y z
N MET A 1 -23.85 -14.36 6.55
CA MET A 1 -22.40 -14.16 6.79
C MET A 1 -21.70 -14.56 5.52
N SER A 2 -21.28 -13.60 4.71
CA SER A 2 -20.59 -13.88 3.45
C SER A 2 -19.21 -14.42 3.76
N SER A 3 -19.03 -15.73 3.57
CA SER A 3 -17.71 -16.34 3.52
C SER A 3 -16.98 -15.71 2.34
N LEU A 4 -16.01 -14.85 2.62
CA LEU A 4 -15.05 -14.39 1.61
C LEU A 4 -14.28 -15.63 1.17
N ASP A 5 -14.56 -16.13 -0.03
CA ASP A 5 -13.76 -17.20 -0.61
C ASP A 5 -12.36 -16.61 -0.87
N PRO A 6 -11.31 -17.07 -0.17
CA PRO A 6 -9.99 -16.45 -0.26
C PRO A 6 -9.38 -16.56 -1.66
N SER A 7 -9.96 -17.39 -2.53
CA SER A 7 -9.52 -17.61 -3.92
C SER A 7 -9.82 -16.43 -4.86
N SER A 8 -10.58 -15.41 -4.42
CA SER A 8 -10.96 -14.24 -5.26
C SER A 8 -10.42 -12.90 -4.77
N ILE A 9 -9.51 -12.90 -3.78
CA ILE A 9 -8.86 -11.69 -3.29
C ILE A 9 -7.54 -11.46 -4.03
N ASP A 10 -7.48 -10.38 -4.81
CA ASP A 10 -6.23 -9.92 -5.42
C ASP A 10 -5.47 -9.02 -4.44
N THR A 11 -4.14 -9.13 -4.45
CA THR A 11 -3.28 -8.29 -3.62
C THR A 11 -2.28 -7.51 -4.47
N LEU A 12 -2.14 -6.21 -4.22
CA LEU A 12 -1.11 -5.36 -4.80
C LEU A 12 -0.24 -4.76 -3.70
N GLU A 13 1.07 -4.89 -3.85
CA GLU A 13 2.06 -4.39 -2.91
C GLU A 13 2.56 -3.01 -3.33
N SER A 14 2.51 -2.02 -2.43
CA SER A 14 3.17 -0.72 -2.56
C SER A 14 4.21 -0.53 -1.45
N CYS A 15 5.08 0.49 -1.54
CA CYS A 15 6.16 0.71 -0.56
C CYS A 15 5.65 0.65 0.89
N ASN A 16 4.55 1.34 1.21
CA ASN A 16 4.06 1.49 2.59
C ASN A 16 2.69 0.85 2.82
N SER A 17 2.17 0.10 1.86
CA SER A 17 0.83 -0.50 2.00
C SER A 17 0.67 -1.77 1.18
N THR A 18 -0.03 -2.72 1.74
CA THR A 18 -0.63 -3.84 1.03
C THR A 18 -2.08 -3.49 0.70
N TRP A 19 -2.44 -3.63 -0.57
CA TRP A 19 -3.79 -3.34 -1.07
C TRP A 19 -4.49 -4.66 -1.36
N MET A 20 -5.65 -4.89 -0.77
CA MET A 20 -6.45 -6.08 -1.02
C MET A 20 -7.71 -5.69 -1.78
N PHE A 21 -8.04 -6.45 -2.82
CA PHE A 21 -9.18 -6.24 -3.69
C PHE A 21 -10.03 -7.50 -3.73
N ASP A 22 -11.25 -7.37 -3.24
CA ASP A 22 -12.31 -8.34 -3.48
C ASP A 22 -12.95 -8.04 -4.84
N ARG A 23 -12.65 -8.88 -5.83
CA ARG A 23 -13.18 -8.75 -7.19
C ARG A 23 -14.64 -9.15 -7.31
N GLN A 24 -15.13 -10.01 -6.41
CA GLN A 24 -16.52 -10.47 -6.43
C GLN A 24 -17.46 -9.40 -5.87
N ASN A 25 -17.08 -8.78 -4.76
CA ASN A 25 -17.90 -7.76 -4.09
C ASN A 25 -17.56 -6.33 -4.52
N MET A 26 -16.55 -6.14 -5.38
CA MET A 26 -16.07 -4.82 -5.81
C MET A 26 -15.66 -3.94 -4.62
N GLN A 27 -14.98 -4.54 -3.64
CA GLN A 27 -14.49 -3.85 -2.44
C GLN A 27 -12.97 -3.91 -2.35
N PHE A 28 -12.36 -2.88 -1.77
CA PHE A 28 -10.93 -2.85 -1.49
C PHE A 28 -10.66 -2.37 -0.08
N ARG A 29 -9.49 -2.74 0.46
CA ARG A 29 -8.95 -2.20 1.71
C ARG A 29 -7.44 -2.04 1.60
N ARG A 30 -6.89 -1.18 2.45
CA ARG A 30 -5.45 -0.98 2.62
C ARG A 30 -5.01 -1.48 3.98
N LEU A 31 -3.87 -2.14 4.00
CA LEU A 31 -3.12 -2.47 5.19
C LEU A 31 -1.83 -1.66 5.15
N LEU A 32 -1.62 -0.80 6.14
CA LEU A 32 -0.42 0.03 6.22
C LEU A 32 0.74 -0.80 6.77
N LYS A 33 1.93 -0.65 6.17
CA LYS A 33 3.19 -1.26 6.62
C LYS A 33 3.92 -0.31 7.58
N GLY A 34 4.64 -0.84 8.56
CA GLY A 34 5.55 -0.05 9.42
C GLY A 34 4.88 0.82 10.48
N LEU A 35 3.59 0.62 10.76
CA LEU A 35 2.99 1.10 12.00
C LEU A 35 3.21 0.01 13.05
N ASP A 36 4.27 0.14 13.85
CA ASP A 36 4.50 -0.62 15.08
C ASP A 36 3.44 -0.22 16.13
N LEU A 37 2.20 -0.62 15.85
CA LEU A 37 1.14 -0.68 16.83
C LEU A 37 0.96 -2.15 17.18
N ASP A 38 1.96 -2.69 17.88
CA ASP A 38 2.18 -3.97 18.62
C ASP A 38 1.29 -5.22 18.42
N THR A 39 0.18 -5.19 17.70
CA THR A 39 -0.61 -6.39 17.39
C THR A 39 -1.56 -6.23 16.20
N MET A 40 -1.74 -5.04 15.60
CA MET A 40 -2.72 -4.86 14.53
C MET A 40 -2.14 -4.00 13.39
N SER A 41 -1.88 -4.62 12.24
CA SER A 41 -1.66 -3.87 11.00
C SER A 41 -2.80 -2.88 10.83
N ALA A 42 -2.49 -1.57 10.85
CA ALA A 42 -3.50 -0.54 10.69
C ALA A 42 -4.19 -0.74 9.34
N SER A 43 -5.41 -1.24 9.38
CA SER A 43 -6.17 -1.58 8.18
C SER A 43 -7.36 -0.64 8.06
N THR A 44 -7.62 -0.18 6.85
CA THR A 44 -8.85 0.55 6.56
C THR A 44 -10.01 -0.43 6.48
N ASN A 45 -11.22 0.04 6.79
CA ASN A 45 -12.43 -0.71 6.45
C ASN A 45 -12.48 -1.03 4.95
N TRP A 46 -13.16 -2.12 4.59
CA TRP A 46 -13.50 -2.41 3.21
C TRP A 46 -14.38 -1.30 2.64
N ARG A 47 -14.08 -0.86 1.43
CA ARG A 47 -14.78 0.23 0.74
C ARG A 47 -15.05 -0.15 -0.70
N PRO A 48 -16.15 0.30 -1.30
CA PRO A 48 -16.43 0.03 -2.71
C PRO A 48 -15.38 0.70 -3.60
N TYR A 49 -15.07 0.05 -4.72
CA TYR A 49 -14.40 0.65 -5.87
C TYR A 49 -15.16 0.30 -7.15
N PHE A 50 -14.98 1.11 -8.19
CA PHE A 50 -15.72 1.02 -9.45
C PHE A 50 -14.81 0.64 -10.62
N GLY A 51 -13.51 0.61 -10.40
CA GLY A 51 -12.53 0.17 -11.38
C GLY A 51 -11.14 0.12 -10.77
N LEU A 52 -10.34 -0.81 -11.26
CA LEU A 52 -8.92 -0.93 -10.96
C LEU A 52 -8.18 -1.00 -12.30
N GLU A 53 -7.34 -0.01 -12.55
CA GLU A 53 -6.45 0.05 -13.71
C GLU A 53 -5.02 -0.17 -13.22
N VAL A 54 -4.30 -1.08 -13.86
CA VAL A 54 -2.89 -1.37 -13.54
C VAL A 54 -2.10 -1.18 -14.81
N ASP A 55 -1.08 -0.35 -14.73
CA ASP A 55 -0.12 -0.11 -15.80
C ASP A 55 1.11 -0.98 -15.53
N ASP A 56 1.33 -1.99 -16.39
CA ASP A 56 2.37 -2.97 -16.13
C ASP A 56 3.79 -2.43 -16.32
N GLU A 57 3.96 -1.48 -17.25
CA GLU A 57 5.25 -0.88 -17.60
C GLU A 57 5.79 0.01 -16.47
N SER A 58 4.98 0.94 -15.96
CA SER A 58 5.37 1.85 -14.87
C SER A 58 5.12 1.28 -13.48
N GLY A 59 4.36 0.18 -13.40
CA GLY A 59 3.86 -0.37 -12.14
C GLY A 59 2.83 0.52 -11.44
N ALA A 60 2.37 1.60 -12.05
CA ALA A 60 1.32 2.44 -11.48
C ALA A 60 -0.02 1.69 -11.46
N PHE A 61 -0.85 1.98 -10.47
CA PHE A 61 -2.23 1.52 -10.47
C PHE A 61 -3.17 2.61 -9.93
N VAL A 62 -4.39 2.60 -10.45
CA VAL A 62 -5.43 3.59 -10.17
C VAL A 62 -6.71 2.88 -9.76
N ILE A 63 -7.27 3.32 -8.64
CA ILE A 63 -8.54 2.83 -8.10
C ILE A 63 -9.59 3.92 -8.29
N LYS A 64 -10.67 3.62 -9.01
CA LYS A 64 -11.82 4.50 -9.17
C LYS A 64 -12.75 4.35 -7.97
N LEU A 65 -12.98 5.43 -7.25
CA LEU A 65 -13.78 5.45 -6.01
C LEU A 65 -15.26 5.76 -6.25
N ASN A 66 -15.62 6.14 -7.46
CA ASN A 66 -16.99 6.42 -7.86
C ASN A 66 -17.20 6.03 -9.33
N GLU A 67 -18.45 5.74 -9.68
CA GLU A 67 -18.85 5.33 -11.03
C GLU A 67 -18.44 6.32 -12.13
N PRO A 68 -18.53 7.66 -11.93
CA PRO A 68 -18.03 8.62 -12.92
C PRO A 68 -16.51 8.61 -13.13
N GLY A 69 -15.73 7.93 -12.28
CA GLY A 69 -14.27 7.91 -12.37
C GLY A 69 -13.58 9.23 -12.03
N THR A 70 -14.29 10.19 -11.43
CA THR A 70 -13.73 11.50 -11.08
C THR A 70 -12.97 11.51 -9.75
N ARG A 71 -13.21 10.51 -8.89
CA ARG A 71 -12.49 10.31 -7.64
C ARG A 71 -11.55 9.12 -7.79
N LEU A 72 -10.26 9.38 -7.76
CA LEU A 72 -9.22 8.38 -8.02
C LEU A 72 -8.28 8.28 -6.82
N LEU A 73 -7.82 7.07 -6.51
CA LEU A 73 -6.59 6.86 -5.75
C LEU A 73 -5.53 6.32 -6.69
N ARG A 74 -4.36 6.95 -6.69
CA ARG A 74 -3.20 6.49 -7.46
C ARG A 74 -2.11 6.01 -6.52
N ALA A 75 -1.51 4.88 -6.84
CA ALA A 75 -0.36 4.32 -6.15
C ALA A 75 0.54 3.58 -7.15
N TRP A 76 1.67 3.08 -6.66
CA TRP A 76 2.65 2.34 -7.45
C TRP A 76 2.96 1.01 -6.78
N ARG A 77 3.10 -0.02 -7.61
CA ARG A 77 3.61 -1.31 -7.18
C ARG A 77 5.04 -1.14 -6.67
N HIS A 78 5.36 -1.82 -5.58
CA HIS A 78 6.74 -1.97 -5.14
C HIS A 78 7.42 -3.02 -6.03
N GLN A 79 8.30 -2.57 -6.91
CA GLN A 79 9.13 -3.41 -7.77
C GLN A 79 10.54 -2.86 -7.75
N ASP A 80 11.56 -3.72 -7.72
CA ASP A 80 12.96 -3.29 -7.76
C ASP A 80 13.40 -3.04 -9.21
N PRO A 81 14.02 -1.89 -9.54
CA PRO A 81 14.32 -0.75 -8.67
C PRO A 81 13.07 0.11 -8.37
N CYS A 82 12.80 0.40 -7.09
CA CYS A 82 11.62 1.16 -6.71
C CYS A 82 11.93 2.67 -6.57
N PRO A 83 11.46 3.54 -7.48
CA PRO A 83 11.79 4.96 -7.46
C PRO A 83 11.26 5.70 -6.23
N GLN A 84 10.16 5.21 -5.64
CA GLN A 84 9.53 5.83 -4.46
C GLN A 84 10.20 5.41 -3.15
N CYS A 85 10.67 4.17 -3.06
CA CYS A 85 11.37 3.69 -1.88
C CYS A 85 12.80 4.27 -1.77
N GLY A 86 13.37 4.77 -2.88
CA GLY A 86 14.63 5.53 -2.87
C GLY A 86 14.55 6.91 -2.19
N THR A 87 13.36 7.51 -2.10
CA THR A 87 13.12 8.84 -1.50
C THR A 87 12.66 8.82 -0.04
N SER A 88 12.37 7.64 0.53
CA SER A 88 11.92 7.48 1.93
C SER A 88 12.95 6.77 2.80
N LYS A 89 14.24 7.07 2.62
CA LYS A 89 15.23 6.83 3.68
C LYS A 89 15.17 7.98 4.69
N THR A 90 14.13 8.03 5.51
CA THR A 90 14.39 8.33 6.93
C THR A 90 15.09 7.09 7.45
N THR A 91 16.40 7.01 7.20
CA THR A 91 17.25 6.10 7.93
C THR A 91 17.12 6.52 9.39
N GLU A 92 16.52 5.65 10.21
CA GLU A 92 16.73 5.69 11.65
C GLU A 92 18.24 5.56 11.85
N ILE A 93 18.86 6.68 12.22
CA ILE A 93 20.22 6.66 12.72
C ILE A 93 20.10 6.01 14.09
N SER A 94 20.72 4.83 14.27
CA SER A 94 20.80 4.24 15.61
C SER A 94 21.56 5.23 16.50
N LEU A 95 21.13 5.41 17.76
CA LEU A 95 21.78 6.36 18.69
C LEU A 95 23.31 6.13 18.81
N SER A 96 23.76 4.91 18.54
CA SER A 96 25.17 4.53 18.43
C SER A 96 25.93 5.32 17.37
N ASP A 97 25.33 5.55 16.19
CA ASP A 97 25.93 6.27 15.07
C ASP A 97 25.95 7.80 15.28
N LEU A 98 25.03 8.33 16.10
CA LEU A 98 25.00 9.75 16.49
C LEU A 98 26.14 10.10 17.46
N LYS A 99 26.55 9.16 18.32
CA LYS A 99 27.59 9.43 19.32
C LYS A 99 28.98 9.59 18.71
N GLU A 100 29.30 8.82 17.67
CA GLU A 100 30.61 8.94 17.00
C GLU A 100 30.78 10.25 16.22
N ALA A 101 29.67 10.88 15.78
CA ALA A 101 29.71 12.15 15.05
C ALA A 101 29.89 13.39 15.95
N MET A 102 29.64 13.29 17.26
CA MET A 102 29.82 14.41 18.22
C MET A 102 31.17 14.38 18.96
N ASP A 103 31.92 13.29 18.84
CA ASP A 103 33.23 13.10 19.47
C ASP A 103 34.41 13.32 18.48
N SER A 104 34.18 13.98 17.32
CA SER A 104 35.21 14.43 16.36
C SER A 104 35.41 15.94 16.34
#